data_AF-A0A6A5MGT5-F1
#
_entry.id   AF-A0A6A5MGT5-F1
#
_cell.length_a   1.000
_cell.length_b   1.000
_cell.length_c   1.000
_cell.angle_alpha   90.00
_cell.angle_beta   90.00
_cell.angle_gamma   90.00
#
_symmetry.space_group_name_H-M   'P 1'
#
loop_
_entity.id
_entity.type
_entity.pdbx_description
1 polymer ?
#
loop_
_entity_poly.entity_id
_entity_poly.type
_entity_poly.pdbx_seq_one_letter_code
_entity_poly.pdbx_strand_id
1 'polypeptide(L)'
;MAAKSNNTISLKTADGDIYEISPVIAKQMKTVQSFIEEESVELSTVIPLPNVKSVELSKIIEYLNYHYLIEKDSTSSASDDDGKKIFNADFVKEMSHDQMKELILAANYLNVKDLLELMCQTVANVIKNKSVEFVREFFDIVNDLTPEEEEKIRKESQWAFENIDED
;
A
#
# COMPACT_ATOMS: atom_id res chain seq x y z
N MET A 1 27.48 6.48 -29.29
CA MET A 1 26.33 5.64 -28.91
C MET A 1 25.24 6.58 -28.41
N ALA A 2 24.13 6.70 -29.15
CA ALA A 2 23.04 7.59 -28.78
C ALA A 2 22.26 6.97 -27.61
N ALA A 3 22.35 7.59 -26.43
CA ALA A 3 21.52 7.22 -25.30
C ALA A 3 20.06 7.56 -25.67
N LYS A 4 19.19 6.56 -25.65
CA LYS A 4 17.74 6.75 -25.73
C LYS A 4 17.33 7.75 -24.66
N SER A 5 16.90 8.94 -25.08
CA SER A 5 16.16 9.87 -24.23
C SER A 5 14.77 9.27 -23.97
N ASN A 6 14.71 8.23 -23.14
CA ASN A 6 13.47 7.81 -22.53
C ASN A 6 13.15 8.89 -21.48
N ASN A 7 12.05 9.60 -21.67
CA ASN A 7 11.58 10.63 -20.74
C ASN A 7 11.10 9.93 -19.45
N THR A 8 12.01 9.54 -18.56
CA THR A 8 11.75 8.83 -17.30
C THR A 8 11.95 9.74 -16.10
N ILE A 9 11.28 9.41 -15.00
CA ILE A 9 11.46 10.06 -13.70
C ILE A 9 12.29 9.13 -12.82
N SER A 10 13.32 9.68 -12.18
CA SER A 10 14.20 8.95 -11.27
C SER A 10 13.75 9.13 -9.82
N LEU A 11 13.46 8.03 -9.14
CA LEU A 11 13.09 8.00 -7.72
C LEU A 11 14.18 7.28 -6.93
N LYS A 12 14.62 7.85 -5.81
CA LYS A 12 15.60 7.20 -4.92
C LYS A 12 14.94 6.78 -3.61
N THR A 13 15.01 5.50 -3.28
CA THR A 13 14.41 4.93 -2.06
C THR A 13 15.27 5.20 -0.82
N ALA A 14 14.69 4.93 0.35
CA ALA A 14 15.32 5.10 1.66
C ALA A 14 16.59 4.27 1.84
N ASP A 15 16.60 3.06 1.27
CA ASP A 15 17.73 2.13 1.22
C ASP A 15 18.75 2.45 0.10
N GLY A 16 18.47 3.48 -0.70
CA GLY A 16 19.42 4.08 -1.64
C GLY A 16 19.31 3.60 -3.08
N ASP A 17 18.40 2.67 -3.37
CA ASP A 17 18.13 2.19 -4.73
C ASP A 17 17.47 3.28 -5.58
N ILE A 18 17.72 3.24 -6.89
CA ILE A 18 17.19 4.21 -7.85
C ILE A 18 16.31 3.48 -8.86
N TYR A 19 15.08 3.99 -9.01
CA TYR A 19 14.08 3.50 -9.95
C TYR A 19 13.83 4.54 -11.03
N GLU A 20 13.98 4.12 -12.29
CA GLU A 20 13.57 4.92 -13.44
C GLU A 20 12.20 4.45 -13.92
N ILE A 21 11.18 5.30 -13.78
CA ILE A 21 9.81 4.97 -14.15
C ILE A 21 9.23 5.95 -15.15
N SER A 22 8.14 5.56 -15.81
CA SER A 22 7.46 6.46 -16.74
C SER A 22 6.77 7.62 -15.99
N PRO A 23 6.70 8.83 -16.57
CA PRO A 23 6.02 9.97 -15.96
C PRO A 23 4.53 9.71 -15.70
N VAL A 24 3.90 8.82 -16.48
CA VAL A 24 2.49 8.48 -16.31
C VAL A 24 2.27 7.74 -15.00
N ILE A 25 3.12 6.73 -14.71
CA ILE A 25 3.08 6.00 -13.44
C ILE A 25 3.54 6.90 -12.28
N ALA A 26 4.58 7.71 -12.48
CA ALA A 26 5.06 8.65 -11.47
C ALA A 26 3.96 9.61 -10.99
N LYS A 27 3.12 10.11 -11.91
CA LYS A 27 2.01 11.03 -11.61
C LYS A 27 0.83 10.38 -10.89
N GLN A 28 0.74 9.05 -10.86
CA GLN A 28 -0.27 8.37 -10.03
C GLN A 28 0.07 8.45 -8.54
N MET A 29 1.35 8.61 -8.18
CA MET A 29 1.79 8.91 -6.82
C MET A 29 1.66 10.42 -6.59
N LYS A 30 0.65 10.87 -5.83
CA LYS A 30 0.36 12.30 -5.69
C LYS A 30 1.50 13.10 -5.06
N THR A 31 2.24 12.50 -4.13
CA THR A 31 3.42 13.13 -3.53
C THR A 31 4.50 13.42 -4.57
N VAL A 32 4.74 12.46 -5.48
CA VAL A 32 5.69 12.60 -6.59
C VAL A 32 5.15 13.58 -7.64
N GLN A 33 3.85 13.52 -7.95
CA GLN A 33 3.19 14.45 -8.86
C GLN A 33 3.39 15.91 -8.42
N SER A 34 3.10 16.23 -7.15
CA SER A 34 3.26 17.58 -6.62
C SER A 34 4.71 18.05 -6.75
N PHE A 35 5.70 17.19 -6.49
CA PHE A 35 7.10 17.53 -6.67
C PHE A 35 7.46 17.83 -8.14
N ILE A 36 6.90 17.09 -9.11
CA ILE A 36 7.15 17.31 -10.54
C ILE A 36 6.49 18.60 -11.04
N GLU A 37 5.34 18.97 -10.47
CA GLU A 37 4.55 20.14 -10.92
C GLU A 37 5.05 21.47 -10.34
N GLU A 38 5.92 21.43 -9.31
CA GLU A 38 6.64 22.62 -8.86
C GLU A 38 7.61 23.07 -9.97
N GLU A 39 7.42 24.28 -10.51
CA GLU A 39 8.12 24.88 -11.68
C GLU A 39 9.67 24.89 -11.60
N SER A 40 10.25 24.44 -10.49
CA SER A 40 11.68 24.45 -10.19
C SER A 40 12.41 23.12 -10.42
N VAL A 41 11.71 22.03 -10.76
CA VAL A 41 12.33 20.69 -10.87
C VAL A 41 12.67 20.35 -12.32
N GLU A 42 13.96 20.28 -12.64
CA GLU A 42 14.43 19.71 -13.91
C GLU A 42 14.07 18.22 -13.97
N LEU A 43 13.63 17.72 -15.13
CA LEU A 43 13.32 16.29 -15.35
C LEU A 43 14.50 15.34 -15.06
N SER A 44 15.73 15.88 -14.97
CA SER A 44 16.97 15.20 -14.58
C SER A 44 17.12 15.00 -13.06
N THR A 45 16.25 15.62 -12.25
CA THR A 45 16.35 15.59 -10.78
C THR A 45 15.88 14.25 -10.24
N VAL A 46 16.73 13.63 -9.40
CA VAL A 46 16.37 12.41 -8.68
C VAL A 46 15.52 12.79 -7.47
N ILE A 47 14.29 12.30 -7.41
CA ILE A 47 13.34 12.58 -6.32
C ILE A 47 13.61 11.62 -5.15
N PRO A 48 14.02 12.09 -3.97
CA PRO A 48 14.27 11.23 -2.82
C PRO A 48 12.96 10.83 -2.12
N LEU A 49 12.83 9.56 -1.78
CA LEU A 49 11.72 8.95 -1.05
C LEU A 49 12.25 8.35 0.26
N PRO A 50 12.52 9.17 1.29
CA PRO A 50 13.18 8.74 2.53
C PRO A 50 12.36 7.76 3.39
N ASN A 51 11.04 7.65 3.14
CA ASN A 51 10.13 6.81 3.91
C ASN A 51 9.66 5.56 3.15
N VAL A 52 10.28 5.24 2.01
CA VAL A 52 9.89 4.10 1.17
C VAL A 52 11.15 3.32 0.81
N LYS A 53 11.21 2.02 1.14
CA LYS A 53 12.34 1.17 0.74
C LYS A 53 12.08 0.58 -0.63
N SER A 54 13.09 -0.08 -1.18
CA SER A 54 13.06 -0.69 -2.52
C SER A 54 11.94 -1.72 -2.66
N VAL A 55 11.72 -2.55 -1.63
CA VAL A 55 10.70 -3.60 -1.64
C VAL A 55 9.29 -3.01 -1.77
N GLU A 56 8.95 -1.97 -1.01
CA GLU A 56 7.62 -1.37 -1.10
C GLU A 56 7.46 -0.60 -2.41
N LEU A 57 8.46 0.18 -2.83
CA LEU A 57 8.38 0.93 -4.08
C LEU A 57 8.20 0.02 -5.29
N SER A 58 8.91 -1.11 -5.36
CA SER A 58 8.75 -2.10 -6.43
C SER A 58 7.31 -2.62 -6.52
N LYS A 59 6.71 -2.99 -5.39
CA LYS A 59 5.31 -3.48 -5.35
C LYS A 59 4.30 -2.40 -5.75
N ILE A 60 4.52 -1.15 -5.31
CA ILE A 60 3.67 -0.02 -5.71
C ILE A 60 3.76 0.20 -7.22
N ILE A 61 4.97 0.19 -7.80
CA ILE A 61 5.17 0.35 -9.24
C ILE A 61 4.50 -0.79 -10.02
N GLU A 62 4.62 -2.03 -9.55
CA GLU A 62 3.95 -3.19 -10.15
C GLU A 62 2.42 -3.01 -10.17
N TYR A 63 1.84 -2.68 -9.01
CA TYR A 63 0.42 -2.42 -8.85
C TYR A 63 -0.08 -1.33 -9.82
N LEU A 64 0.62 -0.19 -9.87
CA LEU A 64 0.25 0.95 -10.72
C LEU A 64 0.36 0.62 -12.21
N ASN A 65 1.41 -0.12 -12.62
CA ASN A 65 1.56 -0.53 -14.02
C ASN A 65 0.42 -1.46 -14.45
N TYR A 66 0.08 -2.44 -13.62
CA TYR A 66 -1.00 -3.37 -13.94
C TYR A 66 -2.34 -2.65 -14.11
N HIS A 67 -2.69 -1.79 -13.14
CA HIS A 67 -3.95 -1.03 -13.19
C HIS A 67 -3.98 -0.04 -14.35
N TYR A 68 -2.86 0.61 -14.66
CA TYR A 68 -2.73 1.49 -15.81
C TYR A 68 -2.91 0.76 -17.15
N LEU A 69 -2.33 -0.44 -17.29
CA LEU A 69 -2.44 -1.24 -18.51
C LEU A 69 -3.88 -1.69 -18.76
N ILE A 70 -4.57 -2.18 -17.72
CA ILE A 70 -5.99 -2.55 -17.83
C ILE A 70 -6.80 -1.32 -18.27
N GLU A 71 -6.65 -0.18 -17.60
CA GLU A 71 -7.42 1.02 -17.93
C GLU A 71 -7.16 1.56 -19.34
N LYS A 72 -5.95 1.36 -19.86
CA LYS A 72 -5.56 1.80 -21.20
C LYS A 72 -6.09 0.88 -22.29
N ASP A 73 -6.10 -0.43 -22.07
CA ASP A 73 -6.63 -1.42 -23.02
C ASP A 73 -8.17 -1.48 -22.99
N SER A 74 -8.80 -1.01 -21.90
CA SER A 74 -10.25 -0.94 -21.74
C SER A 74 -10.92 0.11 -22.64
N THR A 75 -11.44 -0.33 -23.79
CA THR A 75 -12.69 0.22 -24.33
C THR A 75 -13.87 -0.32 -23.53
N SER A 76 -14.01 0.09 -22.26
CA SER A 76 -15.19 -0.05 -21.39
C SER A 76 -15.92 -1.42 -21.42
N SER A 77 -15.34 -2.49 -20.86
CA SER A 77 -16.05 -3.78 -20.74
C SER A 77 -15.99 -4.37 -19.32
N ALA A 78 -17.02 -5.14 -18.95
CA ALA A 78 -17.19 -5.71 -17.61
C ALA A 78 -16.12 -6.76 -17.23
N SER A 79 -15.40 -7.32 -18.21
CA SER A 79 -14.31 -8.28 -17.99
C SER A 79 -13.08 -7.66 -17.29
N ASP A 80 -12.96 -6.34 -17.33
CA ASP A 80 -11.77 -5.64 -16.84
C ASP A 80 -11.82 -5.45 -15.31
N ASP A 81 -13.03 -5.37 -14.75
CA ASP A 81 -13.26 -5.30 -13.31
C ASP A 81 -12.94 -6.65 -12.63
N ASP A 82 -13.28 -7.76 -13.28
CA ASP A 82 -12.93 -9.10 -12.80
C ASP A 82 -11.40 -9.31 -12.84
N GLY A 83 -10.72 -8.85 -13.89
CA GLY A 83 -9.26 -8.89 -13.98
C GLY A 83 -8.55 -8.13 -12.85
N LYS A 84 -9.00 -6.90 -12.55
CA LYS A 84 -8.49 -6.11 -11.42
C LYS A 84 -8.70 -6.82 -10.09
N LYS A 85 -9.89 -7.40 -9.86
CA LYS A 85 -10.20 -8.13 -8.62
C LYS A 85 -9.32 -9.36 -8.44
N ILE A 86 -9.11 -10.14 -9.50
CA ILE A 86 -8.25 -11.33 -9.46
C ILE A 86 -6.81 -10.92 -9.14
N PHE A 87 -6.27 -9.94 -9.85
CA PHE A 87 -4.92 -9.44 -9.57
C PHE A 87 -4.80 -8.91 -8.14
N ASN A 88 -5.76 -8.13 -7.66
CA ASN A 88 -5.73 -7.58 -6.30
C ASN A 88 -5.75 -8.69 -5.24
N ALA A 89 -6.54 -9.74 -5.45
CA ALA A 89 -6.57 -10.90 -4.55
C ALA A 89 -5.21 -11.63 -4.53
N ASP A 90 -4.61 -11.87 -5.70
CA ASP A 90 -3.31 -12.55 -5.81
C ASP A 90 -2.16 -11.69 -5.25
N PHE A 91 -2.14 -10.39 -5.59
CA PHE A 91 -1.16 -9.41 -5.13
C PHE A 91 -1.09 -9.35 -3.60
N VAL A 92 -2.24 -9.38 -2.94
CA VAL A 92 -2.33 -9.35 -1.48
C VAL A 92 -1.97 -10.70 -0.85
N LYS A 93 -2.37 -11.81 -1.47
CA LYS A 93 -2.18 -13.16 -0.93
C LYS A 93 -0.71 -13.54 -0.75
N GLU A 94 0.17 -13.00 -1.59
CA GLU A 94 1.62 -13.28 -1.52
C GLU A 94 2.36 -12.44 -0.46
N MET A 95 1.66 -11.60 0.31
CA MET A 95 2.29 -10.71 1.28
C MET A 95 2.25 -11.24 2.71
N SER A 96 3.35 -11.06 3.46
CA SER A 96 3.33 -11.24 4.91
C SER A 96 2.65 -10.05 5.62
N HIS A 97 2.22 -10.25 6.87
CA HIS A 97 1.62 -9.18 7.68
C HIS A 97 2.53 -7.94 7.79
N ASP A 98 3.84 -8.15 7.95
CA ASP A 98 4.82 -7.06 8.00
C ASP A 98 4.93 -6.32 6.67
N GLN A 99 4.94 -7.05 5.55
CA GLN A 99 4.92 -6.42 4.23
C GLN A 99 3.63 -5.62 4.00
N MET A 100 2.48 -6.10 4.47
CA MET A 100 1.22 -5.36 4.38
C MET A 100 1.29 -4.05 5.16
N LYS A 101 1.81 -4.08 6.40
CA LYS A 101 1.97 -2.88 7.26
C LYS A 101 2.90 -1.85 6.62
N GLU A 102 4.08 -2.27 6.16
CA GLU A 102 5.04 -1.37 5.51
C GLU A 102 4.48 -0.80 4.18
N LEU A 103 3.77 -1.63 3.39
CA LEU A 103 3.16 -1.19 2.14
C LEU A 103 2.03 -0.18 2.36
N ILE A 104 1.23 -0.31 3.43
CA ILE A 104 0.21 0.68 3.81
C ILE A 104 0.87 2.03 4.10
N LEU A 105 1.96 2.04 4.88
CA LEU A 105 2.69 3.26 5.21
C LEU A 105 3.28 3.92 3.96
N ALA A 106 3.87 3.13 3.06
CA ALA A 106 4.42 3.62 1.80
C ALA A 106 3.34 4.16 0.86
N ALA A 107 2.21 3.45 0.71
CA ALA A 107 1.08 3.87 -0.13
C ALA A 107 0.45 5.16 0.40
N ASN A 108 0.34 5.32 1.72
CA ASN A 108 -0.11 6.55 2.36
C ASN A 108 0.88 7.70 2.13
N TYR A 109 2.18 7.46 2.30
CA TYR A 109 3.23 8.46 2.06
C TYR A 109 3.28 8.96 0.61
N LEU A 110 3.16 8.05 -0.36
CA LEU A 110 3.12 8.37 -1.79
C LEU A 110 1.73 8.83 -2.26
N ASN A 111 0.74 8.73 -1.38
CA ASN A 111 -0.66 9.10 -1.60
C ASN A 111 -1.24 8.39 -2.85
N VAL A 112 -1.12 7.07 -2.84
CA VAL A 112 -1.72 6.15 -3.81
C VAL A 112 -3.02 5.61 -3.22
N LYS A 113 -4.13 6.33 -3.44
CA LYS A 113 -5.40 6.09 -2.75
C LYS A 113 -5.97 4.69 -2.98
N ASP A 114 -6.01 4.23 -4.23
CA ASP A 114 -6.64 2.94 -4.58
C ASP A 114 -5.90 1.77 -3.93
N LEU A 115 -4.56 1.82 -3.92
CA LEU A 115 -3.75 0.83 -3.22
C LEU A 115 -3.94 0.91 -1.70
N LEU A 116 -3.97 2.12 -1.13
CA LEU A 116 -4.20 2.31 0.29
C LEU A 116 -5.56 1.71 0.72
N GLU A 117 -6.61 1.94 -0.06
CA GLU A 117 -7.94 1.39 0.20
C GLU A 117 -7.95 -0.15 0.13
N LEU A 118 -7.33 -0.73 -0.91
CA LEU A 118 -7.18 -2.18 -1.05
C LEU A 118 -6.46 -2.80 0.16
N MET A 119 -5.36 -2.19 0.60
CA MET A 119 -4.58 -2.71 1.72
C MET A 119 -5.31 -2.54 3.05
N CYS A 120 -5.99 -1.41 3.27
CA CYS A 120 -6.82 -1.19 4.46
C CYS A 120 -7.98 -2.20 4.53
N GLN A 121 -8.66 -2.45 3.41
CA GLN A 121 -9.74 -3.44 3.33
C GLN A 121 -9.22 -4.85 3.61
N THR A 122 -8.03 -5.17 3.09
CA THR A 122 -7.36 -6.44 3.36
C THR A 122 -7.09 -6.61 4.85
N VAL A 123 -6.44 -5.63 5.49
CA VAL A 123 -6.12 -5.72 6.92
C VAL A 123 -7.41 -5.79 7.74
N ALA A 124 -8.44 -5.03 7.38
CA ALA A 124 -9.75 -5.12 8.01
C ALA A 124 -10.36 -6.53 7.90
N ASN A 125 -10.18 -7.22 6.77
CA ASN A 125 -10.61 -8.60 6.60
C ASN A 125 -9.76 -9.60 7.41
N VAL A 126 -8.46 -9.36 7.55
CA VAL A 126 -7.55 -10.21 8.34
C VAL A 126 -7.89 -10.15 9.83
N ILE A 127 -8.19 -8.96 10.35
CA ILE A 127 -8.54 -8.77 11.77
C ILE A 127 -10.02 -9.03 12.09
N LYS A 128 -10.85 -9.19 11.06
CA LYS A 128 -12.28 -9.45 11.23
C LYS A 128 -12.44 -10.79 11.96
N ASN A 129 -13.25 -10.77 13.02
CA ASN A 129 -13.51 -11.93 13.88
C ASN A 129 -12.27 -12.55 14.54
N LYS A 130 -11.14 -11.83 14.62
CA LYS A 130 -9.95 -12.27 15.37
C LYS A 130 -9.98 -11.77 16.81
N SER A 131 -9.22 -12.42 17.68
CA SER A 131 -9.15 -12.03 19.10
C SER A 131 -8.49 -10.66 19.28
N VAL A 132 -8.78 -10.00 20.40
CA VAL A 132 -8.13 -8.72 20.73
C VAL A 132 -6.63 -8.92 20.91
N GLU A 133 -6.23 -10.08 21.40
CA GLU A 133 -4.85 -10.52 21.57
C GLU A 133 -4.13 -10.64 20.22
N PHE A 134 -4.76 -11.29 19.23
CA PHE A 134 -4.22 -11.38 17.86
C PHE A 134 -4.08 -9.99 17.22
N VAL A 135 -5.10 -9.13 17.36
CA VAL A 135 -5.05 -7.77 16.78
C VAL A 135 -3.92 -6.95 17.43
N ARG A 136 -3.72 -7.09 18.74
CA ARG A 136 -2.60 -6.44 19.44
C ARG A 136 -1.26 -6.95 18.91
N GLU A 137 -1.09 -8.26 18.77
CA GLU A 137 0.14 -8.84 18.23
C GLU A 137 0.39 -8.41 16.78
N PHE A 138 -0.64 -8.43 15.94
CA PHE A 138 -0.57 -8.05 14.53
C PHE A 138 0.00 -6.65 14.33
N PHE A 139 -0.46 -5.69 15.14
CA PHE A 139 -0.03 -4.30 15.11
C PHE A 139 1.14 -3.96 16.05
N ASP A 140 1.69 -4.94 16.76
CA ASP A 140 2.74 -4.76 17.78
C ASP A 140 2.33 -3.74 18.89
N ILE A 141 1.09 -3.87 19.36
CA ILE A 141 0.50 -3.01 20.40
C ILE A 141 0.61 -3.68 21.77
N VAL A 142 1.27 -2.98 22.71
CA VAL A 142 1.35 -3.40 24.11
C VAL A 142 0.01 -3.14 24.81
N ASN A 143 -0.53 -4.13 25.54
CA ASN A 143 -1.70 -3.93 26.38
C ASN A 143 -1.37 -2.99 27.54
N ASP A 144 -2.01 -1.82 27.55
CA ASP A 144 -1.85 -0.77 28.54
C ASP A 144 -2.98 -0.75 29.59
N LEU A 145 -3.96 -1.65 29.46
CA LEU A 145 -5.09 -1.76 30.39
C LEU A 145 -4.69 -2.53 31.65
N THR A 146 -5.20 -2.07 32.80
CA THR A 146 -5.16 -2.87 34.02
C THR A 146 -6.14 -4.05 33.93
N PRO A 147 -5.93 -5.14 34.70
CA PRO A 147 -6.85 -6.28 34.70
C PRO A 147 -8.31 -5.91 35.02
N GLU A 148 -8.50 -4.92 35.90
CA GLU A 148 -9.83 -4.43 36.31
C GLU A 148 -10.53 -3.66 35.18
N GLU A 149 -9.79 -2.83 34.44
CA GLU A 149 -10.31 -2.10 33.28
C GLU A 149 -10.62 -3.05 32.11
N GLU A 150 -9.76 -4.03 31.86
CA GLU A 150 -9.97 -5.05 30.85
C GLU A 150 -11.22 -5.90 31.16
N GLU A 151 -11.39 -6.33 32.42
CA GLU A 151 -12.57 -7.08 32.83
C GLU A 151 -13.86 -6.25 32.68
N LYS A 152 -13.80 -4.95 33.00
CA LYS A 152 -14.93 -4.04 32.83
C LYS A 152 -15.31 -3.89 31.35
N ILE A 153 -14.33 -3.66 30.47
CA ILE A 153 -14.56 -3.55 29.02
C ILE A 153 -15.10 -4.86 28.46
N ARG A 154 -14.58 -6.02 28.91
CA ARG A 154 -15.10 -7.35 28.52
C ARG A 154 -16.54 -7.56 28.96
N LYS A 155 -16.93 -7.09 30.15
CA LYS A 155 -18.33 -7.15 30.62
C LYS A 155 -19.26 -6.23 29.83
N GLU A 156 -18.81 -5.04 29.45
CA GLU A 156 -19.60 -4.08 28.67
C GLU A 156 -19.71 -4.48 27.19
N SER A 157 -18.68 -5.15 26.65
CA SER A 157 -18.56 -5.50 25.23
C SER A 157 -18.58 -7.01 24.99
N GLN A 158 -19.39 -7.76 25.75
CA GLN A 158 -19.46 -9.23 25.63
C GLN A 158 -19.70 -9.71 24.19
N TRP A 159 -20.52 -8.97 23.43
CA TRP A 159 -20.82 -9.24 22.03
C TRP A 159 -19.58 -9.30 21.12
N ALA A 160 -18.50 -8.60 21.47
CA ALA A 160 -17.27 -8.57 20.68
C ALA A 160 -16.40 -9.82 20.87
N PHE A 161 -16.73 -10.66 21.86
CA PHE A 161 -16.00 -11.90 22.18
C PHE A 161 -16.73 -13.17 21.74
N GLU A 162 -17.88 -13.02 21.06
CA GLU A 162 -18.68 -14.13 20.55
C GLU A 162 -18.35 -14.41 19.08
N ASN A 163 -18.28 -15.70 18.71
CA ASN A 163 -17.99 -16.15 17.33
C ASN A 163 -16.65 -15.66 16.77
N ILE A 164 -15.61 -15.60 17.62
CA ILE A 164 -14.23 -15.34 17.21
C ILE A 164 -13.67 -16.61 16.54
N ASP A 165 -12.99 -16.45 15.42
CA ASP A 165 -12.25 -17.51 14.74
C ASP A 165 -11.00 -17.91 15.56
N GLU A 166 -10.54 -19.16 15.45
CA GLU A 166 -9.25 -19.53 16.07
C GLU A 166 -8.12 -18.69 15.44
N ASP A 167 -7.23 -18.18 16.30
CA ASP A 167 -6.18 -17.22 15.92
C ASP A 167 -5.12 -17.83 14.98
#